data_AF-A0A2Z7DF77-F1
#
_entry.id   AF-A0A2Z7DF77-F1
#
_cell.length_a   1.000
_cell.length_b   1.000
_cell.length_c   1.000
_cell.angle_alpha   90.00
_cell.angle_beta   90.00
_cell.angle_gamma   90.00
#
_symmetry.space_group_name_H-M   'P 1'
#
loop_
_entity.id
_entity.type
_entity.pdbx_description
1 polymer ?
#
loop_
_entity_poly.entity_id
_entity_poly.type
_entity_poly.pdbx_seq_one_letter_code
_entity_poly.pdbx_strand_id
1 'polypeptide(L)'
;MLCWAFPRITWSCSSKGFGLGPLKAHLVIISLPNHGELIGGKIAMGDASAAPAADEDLLLKQFFSEVSEVERDNEVNRILSCFKLNAFEYLNIPFDASLDDVKRQYRKLSLLVHPDKCKHPQAKEAFAALAKAQQLLNDPQEREYLLNQVSAAKGELRAKRKKQLKKDTASKLKSLVDEVRLIYSNMIS
;
A
#
# COMPACT_ATOMS: atom_id res chain seq x y z
N MET A 1 37.66 -30.33 -6.18
CA MET A 1 37.31 -28.95 -5.78
C MET A 1 36.70 -28.26 -6.99
N LEU A 2 35.38 -28.27 -7.12
CA LEU A 2 34.64 -27.64 -8.22
C LEU A 2 33.99 -26.36 -7.69
N CYS A 3 34.62 -25.21 -7.94
CA CYS A 3 34.00 -23.90 -7.73
C CYS A 3 33.08 -23.62 -8.92
N TRP A 4 31.77 -23.76 -8.73
CA TRP A 4 30.77 -23.23 -9.66
C TRP A 4 30.42 -21.80 -9.24
N ALA A 5 30.94 -20.82 -9.95
CA ALA A 5 30.50 -19.43 -9.85
C ALA A 5 29.18 -19.28 -10.64
N PHE A 6 28.06 -19.19 -9.93
CA PHE A 6 26.77 -18.85 -10.52
C PHE A 6 26.70 -17.32 -10.76
N PRO A 7 26.39 -16.82 -11.97
CA PRO A 7 26.10 -15.42 -12.17
C PRO A 7 24.79 -15.03 -11.48
N ARG A 8 24.85 -13.96 -10.69
CA ARG A 8 23.76 -13.36 -9.92
C ARG A 8 22.79 -12.66 -10.88
N ILE A 9 21.66 -13.30 -11.17
CA ILE A 9 20.58 -12.73 -11.99
C ILE A 9 19.76 -11.78 -11.09
N THR A 10 19.92 -10.48 -11.27
CA THR A 10 19.05 -9.47 -10.63
C THR A 10 17.92 -9.10 -11.60
N TRP A 11 16.68 -9.33 -11.18
CA TRP A 11 15.49 -8.89 -11.91
C TRP A 11 15.17 -7.45 -11.55
N SER A 12 15.16 -6.56 -12.54
CA SER A 12 14.59 -5.21 -12.42
C SER A 12 13.20 -5.23 -13.07
N CYS A 13 12.16 -5.13 -12.23
CA CYS A 13 10.77 -5.08 -12.66
C CYS A 13 10.37 -3.62 -12.86
N SER A 14 10.46 -3.13 -14.09
CA SER A 14 9.96 -1.81 -14.46
C SER A 14 8.59 -1.93 -15.11
N SER A 15 7.57 -1.59 -14.33
CA SER A 15 6.16 -1.50 -14.73
C SER A 15 5.96 -0.40 -15.76
N LYS A 16 5.42 -0.74 -16.93
CA LYS A 16 4.55 0.13 -17.74
C LYS A 16 3.92 -0.64 -18.91
N GLY A 17 2.60 -0.81 -18.84
CA GLY A 17 1.72 -0.65 -20.00
C GLY A 17 1.52 -1.83 -20.95
N PHE A 18 0.27 -2.31 -20.96
CA PHE A 18 -0.57 -2.56 -22.14
C PHE A 18 -0.06 -3.46 -23.28
N GLY A 19 -0.87 -4.48 -23.58
CA GLY A 19 -1.03 -4.97 -24.96
C GLY A 19 -0.62 -6.41 -25.17
N LEU A 20 -1.62 -7.26 -25.36
CA LEU A 20 -1.51 -8.65 -25.81
C LEU A 20 -0.78 -8.74 -27.16
N GLY A 21 0.30 -9.52 -27.23
CA GLY A 21 0.94 -9.94 -28.48
C GLY A 21 2.17 -10.83 -28.25
N PRO A 22 2.40 -11.90 -29.04
CA PRO A 22 3.56 -12.77 -28.88
C PRO A 22 4.83 -12.08 -29.40
N LEU A 23 5.78 -11.82 -28.50
CA LEU A 23 7.04 -11.14 -28.79
C LEU A 23 8.07 -12.12 -29.38
N LYS A 24 8.52 -11.85 -30.61
CA LYS A 24 9.74 -12.41 -31.20
C LYS A 24 10.95 -11.83 -30.46
N ALA A 25 11.75 -12.68 -29.83
CA ALA A 25 13.04 -12.31 -29.28
C ALA A 25 14.07 -12.19 -30.41
N HIS A 26 14.46 -10.97 -30.77
CA HIS A 26 15.65 -10.73 -31.59
C HIS A 26 16.85 -10.51 -30.66
N LEU A 27 17.84 -11.39 -30.75
CA LEU A 27 19.13 -11.28 -30.08
C LEU A 27 19.98 -10.24 -30.83
N VAL A 28 20.19 -9.07 -30.23
CA VAL A 28 21.16 -8.08 -30.75
C VAL A 28 22.45 -8.23 -29.94
N ILE A 29 23.46 -8.83 -30.56
CA ILE A 29 24.83 -8.90 -30.04
C ILE A 29 25.50 -7.56 -30.40
N ILE A 30 25.72 -6.69 -29.40
CA ILE A 30 26.49 -5.46 -29.60
C ILE A 30 27.96 -5.78 -29.30
N SER A 31 28.76 -5.74 -30.35
CA SER A 31 30.22 -5.93 -30.35
C SER A 31 30.91 -4.75 -29.66
N LEU A 32 31.79 -5.03 -28.69
CA LEU A 32 32.72 -4.03 -28.13
C LEU A 32 33.96 -3.92 -29.03
N PRO A 33 34.36 -2.72 -29.48
CA PRO A 33 35.70 -2.50 -30.00
C PRO A 33 36.68 -2.14 -28.86
N ASN A 34 37.71 -2.96 -28.71
CA ASN A 34 38.97 -2.61 -28.06
C ASN A 34 39.80 -1.78 -29.03
N HIS A 35 40.29 -0.62 -28.62
CA HIS A 35 41.65 -0.21 -28.96
C HIS A 35 42.16 0.87 -27.99
N GLY A 36 43.32 0.61 -27.41
CA GLY A 36 44.09 1.62 -26.70
C GLY A 36 44.88 2.47 -27.69
N GLU A 37 45.07 3.74 -27.36
CA GLU A 37 46.16 4.55 -27.90
C GLU A 37 46.56 5.63 -26.89
N LEU A 38 47.85 5.66 -26.58
CA LEU A 38 48.52 6.61 -25.70
C LEU A 38 48.94 7.82 -26.54
N ILE A 39 48.50 9.02 -26.16
CA ILE A 39 49.19 10.26 -26.54
C ILE A 39 49.16 11.23 -25.35
N GLY A 40 50.36 11.48 -24.82
CA GLY A 40 50.60 12.51 -23.81
C GLY A 40 50.44 13.91 -24.39
N GLY A 41 49.70 14.74 -23.66
CA GLY A 41 49.52 16.16 -23.97
C GLY A 41 49.19 16.89 -22.67
N LYS A 42 50.21 17.55 -22.12
CA LYS A 42 50.15 18.37 -20.91
C LYS A 42 49.50 19.71 -21.27
N ILE A 43 48.29 19.99 -20.79
CA ILE A 43 47.69 21.33 -20.87
C ILE A 43 47.02 21.69 -19.53
N ALA A 44 47.50 22.82 -19.03
CA ALA A 44 47.11 23.71 -17.94
C ALA A 44 45.82 23.46 -17.14
N MET A 45 45.97 23.70 -15.82
CA MET A 45 44.91 24.08 -14.89
C MET A 45 43.94 25.10 -15.49
N GLY A 46 42.64 24.84 -15.32
CA GLY A 46 41.55 25.78 -15.54
C GLY A 46 40.30 25.24 -14.86
N ASP A 47 39.82 25.98 -13.86
CA ASP A 47 38.77 25.60 -12.91
C ASP A 47 37.49 25.06 -13.56
N ALA A 48 37.24 23.76 -13.40
CA ALA A 48 35.96 23.14 -13.67
C ALA A 48 35.18 23.02 -12.35
N SER A 49 34.27 23.97 -12.15
CA SER A 49 33.14 23.98 -11.23
C SER A 49 32.81 22.62 -10.57
N ALA A 50 33.33 22.41 -9.36
CA ALA A 50 32.95 21.36 -8.45
C ALA A 50 31.80 21.83 -7.53
N ALA A 51 30.57 21.91 -8.05
CA ALA A 51 29.33 21.98 -7.25
C ALA A 51 28.10 22.00 -8.18
N PRO A 52 27.40 20.87 -8.33
CA PRO A 52 25.93 20.93 -8.13
C PRO A 52 25.35 19.74 -7.35
N ALA A 53 26.17 18.81 -6.85
CA ALA A 53 25.66 17.62 -6.13
C ALA A 53 25.07 17.95 -4.75
N ALA A 54 25.57 18.98 -4.07
CA ALA A 54 25.10 19.35 -2.73
C ALA A 54 23.68 19.95 -2.73
N ASP A 55 23.32 20.66 -3.80
CA ASP A 55 21.99 21.28 -3.91
C ASP A 55 20.92 20.22 -4.12
N GLU A 56 21.19 19.17 -4.90
CA GLU A 56 20.27 18.05 -5.14
C GLU A 56 20.04 17.20 -3.87
N ASP A 57 21.07 16.94 -3.06
CA ASP A 57 20.94 16.21 -1.79
C ASP A 57 20.13 17.00 -0.74
N LEU A 58 20.31 18.33 -0.70
CA LEU A 58 19.53 19.22 0.14
C LEU A 58 18.06 19.28 -0.31
N LEU A 59 17.83 19.30 -1.62
CA LEU A 59 16.49 19.30 -2.22
C LEU A 59 15.78 17.97 -1.95
N LEU A 60 16.50 16.85 -2.01
CA LEU A 60 15.99 15.53 -1.63
C LEU A 60 15.58 15.50 -0.15
N LYS A 61 16.42 16.03 0.74
CA LYS A 61 16.14 16.06 2.18
C LYS A 61 14.95 16.96 2.53
N GLN A 62 14.83 18.09 1.86
CA GLN A 62 13.68 18.98 1.98
C GLN A 62 12.41 18.28 1.49
N PHE A 63 12.45 17.65 0.32
CA PHE A 63 11.33 16.89 -0.24
C PHE A 63 10.90 15.73 0.68
N PHE A 64 11.83 14.93 1.20
CA PHE A 64 11.51 13.86 2.15
C PHE A 64 10.91 14.40 3.46
N SER A 65 11.37 15.56 3.94
CA SER A 65 10.80 16.19 5.13
C SER A 65 9.36 16.66 4.89
N GLU A 66 9.08 17.23 3.72
CA GLU A 66 7.76 17.74 3.35
C GLU A 66 6.77 16.62 3.06
N VAL A 67 7.19 15.59 2.32
CA VAL A 67 6.39 14.35 2.16
C VAL A 67 6.08 13.74 3.51
N SER A 68 7.06 13.68 4.43
CA SER A 68 6.81 13.18 5.78
C SER A 68 5.83 14.06 6.57
N GLU A 69 5.76 15.38 6.34
CA GLU A 69 4.81 16.28 7.01
C GLU A 69 3.38 16.01 6.53
N VAL A 70 3.21 15.90 5.21
CA VAL A 70 1.90 15.58 4.60
C VAL A 70 1.41 14.19 5.02
N GLU A 71 2.28 13.19 5.06
CA GLU A 71 1.94 11.85 5.55
C GLU A 71 1.47 11.86 7.00
N ARG A 72 2.11 12.67 7.85
CA ARG A 72 1.74 12.81 9.26
C ARG A 72 0.38 13.46 9.45
N ASP A 73 0.08 14.52 8.71
CA ASP A 73 -1.22 15.20 8.76
C ASP A 73 -2.35 14.30 8.23
N ASN A 74 -2.08 13.56 7.14
CA ASN A 74 -3.02 12.56 6.62
C ASN A 74 -3.31 11.46 7.63
N GLU A 75 -2.30 11.00 8.37
CA GLU A 75 -2.46 9.96 9.38
C GLU A 75 -3.27 10.46 10.59
N VAL A 76 -3.06 11.71 11.02
CA VAL A 76 -3.89 12.34 12.06
C VAL A 76 -5.35 12.40 11.63
N ASN A 77 -5.61 12.86 10.40
CA ASN A 77 -6.97 12.91 9.85
C ASN A 77 -7.61 11.53 9.73
N ARG A 78 -6.84 10.53 9.29
CA ARG A 78 -7.28 9.13 9.24
C ARG A 78 -7.71 8.66 10.61
N ILE A 79 -6.86 8.83 11.62
CA ILE A 79 -7.14 8.44 13.01
C ILE A 79 -8.40 9.12 13.53
N LEU A 80 -8.57 10.42 13.31
CA LEU A 80 -9.76 11.14 13.77
C LEU A 80 -11.04 10.72 13.04
N SER A 81 -10.93 10.30 11.79
CA SER A 81 -12.07 9.79 11.01
C SER A 81 -12.53 8.38 11.43
N CYS A 82 -11.66 7.61 12.08
CA CYS A 82 -11.95 6.24 12.51
C CYS A 82 -12.88 6.20 13.72
N PHE A 83 -13.65 5.11 13.84
CA PHE A 83 -14.65 4.96 14.89
C PHE A 83 -14.00 4.79 16.27
N LYS A 84 -14.47 5.57 17.26
CA LYS A 84 -13.93 5.63 18.63
C LYS A 84 -13.85 4.30 19.36
N LEU A 85 -14.67 3.32 18.99
CA LEU A 85 -14.67 2.00 19.64
C LEU A 85 -13.78 0.95 18.96
N ASN A 86 -13.17 1.24 17.80
CA ASN A 86 -12.41 0.24 17.04
C ASN A 86 -10.89 0.42 17.20
N ALA A 87 -10.32 -0.20 18.24
CA ALA A 87 -8.89 -0.13 18.52
C ALA A 87 -8.00 -0.67 17.37
N PHE A 88 -8.46 -1.66 16.61
CA PHE A 88 -7.71 -2.23 15.48
C PHE A 88 -7.56 -1.25 14.30
N GLU A 89 -8.53 -0.38 14.11
CA GLU A 89 -8.56 0.61 13.02
C GLU A 89 -7.59 1.77 13.29
N TYR A 90 -7.50 2.18 14.56
CA TYR A 90 -6.53 3.17 15.00
C TYR A 90 -5.10 2.74 14.68
N LEU A 91 -4.74 1.50 15.00
CA LEU A 91 -3.39 1.00 14.73
C LEU A 91 -3.16 0.52 13.30
N ASN A 92 -4.18 0.47 12.41
CA ASN A 92 -4.04 -0.11 11.06
C ASN A 92 -3.61 -1.58 11.06
N ILE A 93 -4.16 -2.39 11.97
CA ILE A 93 -3.75 -3.78 12.14
C ILE A 93 -4.90 -4.71 11.75
N PRO A 94 -4.63 -5.85 11.07
CA PRO A 94 -5.65 -6.86 10.87
C PRO A 94 -6.09 -7.49 12.19
N PHE A 95 -7.33 -7.95 12.25
CA PHE A 95 -7.92 -8.55 13.45
C PHE A 95 -7.19 -9.83 13.92
N ASP A 96 -6.41 -10.45 13.02
CA ASP A 96 -5.65 -11.69 13.27
C ASP A 96 -4.22 -11.43 13.80
N ALA A 97 -3.82 -10.18 14.02
CA ALA A 97 -2.43 -9.84 14.36
C ALA A 97 -2.05 -10.16 15.81
N SER A 98 -0.76 -10.42 16.04
CA SER A 98 -0.22 -10.73 17.36
C SER A 98 -0.09 -9.49 18.27
N LEU A 99 0.07 -9.70 19.58
CA LEU A 99 0.37 -8.60 20.52
C LEU A 99 1.69 -7.89 20.19
N ASP A 100 2.64 -8.57 19.56
CA ASP A 100 3.90 -7.96 19.16
C ASP A 100 3.72 -7.01 17.98
N ASP A 101 2.79 -7.29 17.07
CA ASP A 101 2.42 -6.39 15.97
C ASP A 101 1.79 -5.10 16.52
N VAL A 102 0.93 -5.22 17.52
CA VAL A 102 0.33 -4.06 18.22
C VAL A 102 1.41 -3.13 18.76
N LYS A 103 2.41 -3.68 19.46
CA LYS A 103 3.53 -2.89 20.01
C LYS A 103 4.40 -2.29 18.91
N ARG A 104 4.73 -3.05 17.86
CA ARG A 104 5.54 -2.57 16.73
C ARG A 104 4.86 -1.40 16.03
N GLN A 105 3.56 -1.53 15.78
CA GLN A 105 2.81 -0.54 15.03
C GLN A 105 2.52 0.71 15.85
N TYR A 106 2.22 0.56 17.14
CA TYR A 106 2.11 1.69 18.07
C TYR A 106 3.39 2.54 18.05
N ARG A 107 4.57 1.93 18.17
CA ARG A 107 5.86 2.66 18.13
C ARG A 107 6.02 3.48 16.85
N LYS A 108 5.66 2.92 15.69
CA LYS A 108 5.73 3.62 14.40
C LYS A 108 4.77 4.81 14.37
N LEU A 109 3.51 4.60 14.74
CA LEU A 109 2.47 5.63 14.70
C LEU A 109 2.72 6.74 15.72
N SER A 110 3.20 6.41 16.93
CA SER A 110 3.55 7.41 17.94
C SER A 110 4.64 8.37 17.47
N LEU A 111 5.62 7.89 16.69
CA LEU A 111 6.67 8.74 16.13
C LEU A 111 6.14 9.65 15.01
N LEU A 112 5.18 9.15 14.23
CA LEU A 112 4.54 9.91 13.16
C LEU A 112 3.59 10.98 13.72
N VAL A 113 2.77 10.66 14.72
CA VAL A 113 1.72 11.53 15.26
C VAL A 113 2.17 12.33 16.48
N HIS A 114 3.48 12.38 16.75
CA HIS A 114 3.99 13.07 17.92
C HIS A 114 3.71 14.60 17.85
N PRO A 115 3.16 15.23 18.90
CA PRO A 115 2.79 16.64 18.89
C PRO A 115 3.97 17.62 18.75
N ASP A 116 5.20 17.16 18.99
CA ASP A 116 6.42 17.96 18.77
C ASP A 116 6.78 18.07 17.27
N LYS A 117 6.52 17.01 16.50
CA LYS A 117 6.87 16.97 15.09
C LYS A 117 5.72 17.50 14.21
N CYS A 118 4.48 17.22 14.59
CA CYS A 118 3.29 17.61 13.84
C CYS A 118 2.77 18.97 14.28
N LYS A 119 2.61 19.91 13.35
CA LYS A 119 2.10 21.26 13.62
C LYS A 119 0.56 21.31 13.69
N HIS A 120 -0.13 20.20 13.44
CA HIS A 120 -1.58 20.15 13.41
C HIS A 120 -2.20 20.23 14.83
N PRO A 121 -3.17 21.13 15.09
CA PRO A 121 -3.83 21.26 16.41
C PRO A 121 -4.43 19.96 16.96
N GLN A 122 -4.84 19.02 16.11
CA GLN A 122 -5.49 17.78 16.54
C GLN A 122 -4.52 16.61 16.79
N ALA A 123 -3.21 16.81 16.61
CA ALA A 123 -2.21 15.76 16.86
C ALA A 123 -2.27 15.19 18.29
N LYS A 124 -2.57 16.05 19.28
CA LYS A 124 -2.73 15.63 20.69
C LYS A 124 -3.92 14.70 20.89
N GLU A 125 -5.03 14.94 20.20
CA GLU A 125 -6.23 14.10 20.29
C GLU A 125 -6.00 12.74 19.61
N ALA A 126 -5.39 12.75 18.42
CA ALA A 126 -5.03 11.52 17.71
C ALA A 126 -4.04 10.67 18.52
N PHE A 127 -3.02 11.29 19.15
CA PHE A 127 -2.09 10.59 20.02
C PHE A 127 -2.78 9.96 21.24
N ALA A 128 -3.72 10.69 21.87
CA ALA A 128 -4.50 10.16 22.98
C ALA A 128 -5.39 8.98 22.55
N ALA A 129 -5.96 9.01 21.35
CA ALA A 129 -6.73 7.90 20.80
C ALA A 129 -5.86 6.66 20.54
N LEU A 130 -4.65 6.84 20.00
CA LEU A 130 -3.68 5.75 19.82
C LEU A 130 -3.28 5.10 21.15
N ALA A 131 -3.02 5.91 22.19
CA ALA A 131 -2.66 5.41 23.51
C ALA A 131 -3.80 4.58 24.13
N LYS A 132 -5.05 5.07 24.03
CA LYS A 132 -6.23 4.31 24.47
C LYS A 132 -6.37 3.00 23.72
N ALA A 133 -6.25 3.02 22.39
CA ALA A 133 -6.34 1.81 21.57
C ALA A 133 -5.30 0.75 21.96
N GLN A 134 -4.06 1.18 22.26
CA GLN A 134 -3.02 0.27 22.76
C GLN A 134 -3.39 -0.35 24.12
N GLN A 135 -3.95 0.44 25.04
CA GLN A 135 -4.39 -0.04 26.35
C GLN A 135 -5.45 -1.13 26.21
N LEU A 136 -6.50 -0.88 25.42
CA LEU A 136 -7.59 -1.85 25.18
C LEU A 136 -7.09 -3.17 24.54
N LEU A 137 -6.08 -3.10 23.68
CA LEU A 137 -5.53 -4.28 23.01
C LEU A 137 -4.52 -5.06 23.86
N ASN A 138 -3.93 -4.43 24.88
CA ASN A 138 -3.06 -5.12 25.83
C ASN A 138 -3.87 -6.04 26.74
N ASP A 139 -5.11 -5.66 27.08
CA ASP A 139 -5.99 -6.47 27.91
C ASP A 139 -6.66 -7.57 27.07
N PRO A 140 -6.43 -8.86 27.37
CA PRO A 140 -6.91 -9.96 26.53
C PRO A 140 -8.44 -10.08 26.54
N GLN A 141 -9.10 -9.72 27.64
CA GLN A 141 -10.56 -9.76 27.76
C GLN A 141 -11.25 -8.76 26.84
N GLU A 142 -10.77 -7.50 26.85
CA GLU A 142 -11.33 -6.45 25.99
C GLU A 142 -11.05 -6.73 24.52
N ARG A 143 -9.85 -7.25 24.21
CA ARG A 143 -9.51 -7.69 22.87
C ARG A 143 -10.48 -8.75 22.34
N GLU A 144 -10.79 -9.77 23.14
CA GLU A 144 -11.73 -10.82 22.74
C GLU A 144 -13.14 -10.26 22.52
N TYR A 145 -13.59 -9.36 23.40
CA TYR A 145 -14.87 -8.67 23.25
C TYR A 145 -14.96 -7.90 21.93
N LEU A 146 -13.93 -7.14 21.57
CA LEU A 146 -13.86 -6.42 20.30
C LEU A 146 -13.88 -7.37 19.09
N LEU A 147 -13.15 -8.48 19.15
CA LEU A 147 -13.15 -9.49 18.09
C LEU A 147 -14.52 -10.14 17.91
N ASN A 148 -15.22 -10.43 19.01
CA ASN A 148 -16.57 -10.99 18.98
C ASN A 148 -17.56 -10.02 18.32
N GLN A 149 -17.50 -8.73 18.66
CA GLN A 149 -18.33 -7.71 18.00
C GLN A 149 -18.06 -7.60 16.50
N VAL A 150 -16.79 -7.55 16.11
CA VAL A 150 -16.38 -7.46 14.70
C VAL A 150 -16.83 -8.71 13.93
N SER A 151 -16.69 -9.89 14.53
CA SER A 151 -17.12 -11.16 13.94
C SER A 151 -18.63 -11.20 13.76
N ALA A 152 -19.41 -10.80 14.77
CA ALA A 152 -20.86 -10.72 14.70
C ALA A 152 -21.32 -9.76 13.58
N ALA A 153 -20.78 -8.53 13.55
CA ALA A 153 -21.09 -7.55 12.51
C ALA A 153 -20.73 -8.06 11.10
N LYS A 154 -19.55 -8.67 10.93
CA LYS A 154 -19.15 -9.29 9.65
C LYS A 154 -20.10 -10.44 9.25
N GLY A 155 -20.53 -11.25 10.21
CA GLY A 155 -21.49 -12.33 10.02
C GLY A 155 -22.82 -11.83 9.48
N GLU A 156 -23.37 -10.79 10.08
CA GLU A 156 -24.63 -10.16 9.63
C GLU A 156 -24.54 -9.59 8.22
N LEU A 157 -23.46 -8.86 7.91
CA LEU A 157 -23.26 -8.29 6.59
C LEU A 157 -23.13 -9.38 5.52
N ARG A 158 -22.42 -10.48 5.83
CA ARG A 158 -22.33 -11.65 4.94
C ARG A 158 -23.70 -12.30 4.72
N ALA A 159 -24.51 -12.44 5.77
CA ALA A 159 -25.86 -12.99 5.66
C ALA A 159 -26.78 -12.11 4.82
N LYS A 160 -26.76 -10.78 5.03
CA LYS A 160 -27.52 -9.80 4.23
C LYS A 160 -27.12 -9.86 2.76
N ARG A 161 -25.81 -9.86 2.45
CA ARG A 161 -25.29 -9.99 1.08
C ARG A 161 -25.74 -11.29 0.42
N LYS A 162 -25.69 -12.43 1.12
CA LYS A 162 -26.15 -13.72 0.60
C LYS A 162 -27.66 -13.73 0.30
N LYS A 163 -28.48 -13.10 1.14
CA LYS A 163 -29.93 -12.95 0.91
C LYS A 163 -30.21 -12.08 -0.32
N GLN A 164 -29.51 -10.97 -0.45
CA GLN A 164 -29.65 -10.07 -1.59
C GLN A 164 -29.29 -10.77 -2.90
N LEU A 165 -28.14 -11.46 -2.96
CA LEU A 165 -27.74 -12.23 -4.12
C LEU A 165 -28.80 -13.28 -4.51
N LYS A 166 -29.38 -14.00 -3.55
CA LYS A 166 -30.47 -14.95 -3.82
C LYS A 166 -31.69 -14.25 -4.42
N LYS A 167 -32.07 -13.10 -3.87
CA LYS A 167 -33.18 -12.30 -4.40
C LYS A 167 -32.90 -11.82 -5.82
N ASP A 168 -31.70 -11.29 -6.07
CA ASP A 168 -31.29 -10.80 -7.39
C ASP A 168 -31.24 -11.94 -8.41
N THR A 169 -30.75 -13.12 -8.02
CA THR A 169 -30.76 -14.32 -8.88
C THR A 169 -32.19 -14.80 -9.16
N ALA A 170 -33.09 -14.77 -8.17
CA ALA A 170 -34.48 -15.17 -8.35
C ALA A 170 -35.21 -14.19 -9.30
N SER A 171 -35.01 -12.88 -9.13
CA SER A 171 -35.56 -11.85 -10.01
C SER A 171 -35.06 -12.03 -11.45
N LYS A 172 -33.77 -12.33 -11.62
CA LYS A 172 -33.18 -12.57 -12.95
C LYS A 172 -33.72 -13.83 -13.62
N LEU A 173 -33.86 -14.94 -12.89
CA LEU A 173 -34.49 -16.14 -13.43
C LEU A 173 -35.95 -15.89 -13.82
N LYS A 174 -36.70 -15.13 -13.01
CA LYS A 174 -38.08 -14.78 -13.30
C LYS A 174 -38.20 -13.95 -14.59
N SER A 175 -37.36 -12.93 -14.76
CA SER A 175 -37.40 -12.13 -15.99
C SER A 175 -37.05 -12.95 -17.23
N LEU A 176 -36.09 -13.88 -17.14
CA LEU A 176 -35.77 -14.77 -18.26
C LEU A 176 -36.95 -15.68 -18.61
N VAL A 177 -37.64 -16.24 -17.61
CA VAL A 177 -38.80 -17.10 -17.85
C VAL A 177 -39.95 -16.31 -18.49
N ASP A 178 -40.21 -15.09 -18.01
CA ASP A 178 -41.26 -14.22 -18.57
C ASP A 178 -40.94 -13.80 -20.02
N GLU A 179 -39.67 -13.50 -20.32
CA GLU A 179 -39.19 -13.20 -21.67
C GLU A 179 -39.33 -14.39 -22.60
N VAL A 180 -38.87 -15.57 -22.17
CA VAL A 180 -39.02 -16.82 -22.94
C VAL A 180 -40.49 -17.11 -23.19
N ARG A 181 -41.36 -16.93 -22.19
CA ARG A 181 -42.81 -17.12 -22.33
C ARG A 181 -43.41 -16.19 -23.37
N LEU A 182 -43.01 -14.92 -23.39
CA LEU A 182 -43.45 -13.95 -24.40
C LEU A 182 -42.98 -14.35 -25.80
N ILE A 183 -41.73 -14.80 -25.96
CA ILE A 183 -41.20 -15.28 -27.23
C ILE A 183 -42.03 -16.47 -27.75
N TYR A 184 -42.30 -17.47 -26.91
CA TYR A 184 -43.12 -18.62 -27.30
C TYR A 184 -44.56 -18.22 -27.67
N SER A 185 -45.18 -17.30 -26.92
CA SER A 185 -46.54 -16.84 -27.21
C SER A 185 -46.63 -16.11 -28.55
N ASN A 186 -45.63 -15.28 -28.89
CA ASN A 186 -45.56 -14.57 -30.17
C ASN A 186 -45.26 -15.49 -31.35
N MET A 187 -44.63 -16.65 -31.12
CA MET A 187 -44.34 -17.62 -32.16
C MET A 187 -45.54 -18.53 -32.50
N ILE A 188 -46.47 -18.70 -31.56
CA ILE A 188 -47.65 -19.58 -31.71
C ILE A 188 -48.89 -18.79 -32.21
N SER A 189 -48.86 -17.46 -32.12
CA SER A 189 -49.92 -16.56 -32.63
C SER A 189 -49.69 -16.18 -34.08
#